data_AF-A0A946MU69-F1
#
_entry.id   AF-A0A946MU69-F1
#
_cell.length_a   1.000
_cell.length_b   1.000
_cell.length_c   1.000
_cell.angle_alpha   90.00
_cell.angle_beta   90.00
_cell.angle_gamma   90.00
#
_symmetry.space_group_name_H-M   'P 1'
#
loop_
_entity.id
_entity.type
_entity.pdbx_description
1 polymer ?
#
loop_
_entity_poly.entity_id
_entity_poly.type
_entity_poly.pdbx_seq_one_letter_code
_entity_poly.pdbx_strand_id
1 'polypeptide(L)'
;MATQQTMLASDLRVVERWLSGQGASVEDALQAAGIPMTALTKPRSRIPTAHVGALLTQLSSQYPAEDIGLALAQHHHIMDTHVLGITAISSETGLAALQRLCRYQALVSTHSPLQIIEETDSVTIAKNVVYEGIAEHITQVFLFAVLLHSIRNFTDFPGDPIKVSLYGAD
;
A
#
# COMPACT_ATOMS: atom_id res chain seq x y z
N MET A 1 -4.83 -14.92 -21.86
CA MET A 1 -5.70 -14.50 -20.73
C MET A 1 -4.84 -13.66 -19.80
N ALA A 2 -5.22 -12.41 -19.53
CA ALA A 2 -4.49 -11.60 -18.56
C ALA A 2 -4.66 -12.22 -17.16
N THR A 3 -3.55 -12.47 -16.45
CA THR A 3 -3.60 -13.00 -15.09
C THR A 3 -4.20 -11.94 -14.16
N GLN A 4 -5.23 -12.30 -13.40
CA GLN A 4 -5.86 -11.40 -12.42
C GLN A 4 -4.81 -10.95 -11.39
N GLN A 5 -4.66 -9.63 -11.22
CA GLN A 5 -3.75 -9.07 -10.23
C GLN A 5 -4.34 -9.20 -8.83
N THR A 6 -3.52 -9.60 -7.87
CA THR A 6 -3.95 -9.90 -6.49
C THR A 6 -3.02 -9.27 -5.47
N MET A 7 -3.51 -9.11 -4.25
CA MET A 7 -2.71 -8.75 -3.07
C MET A 7 -3.07 -9.63 -1.87
N LEU A 8 -2.24 -9.63 -0.83
CA LEU A 8 -2.54 -10.33 0.41
C LEU A 8 -3.65 -9.61 1.18
N ALA A 9 -4.54 -10.39 1.79
CA ALA A 9 -5.62 -9.85 2.61
C ALA A 9 -5.12 -9.09 3.85
N SER A 10 -3.90 -9.38 4.32
CA SER A 10 -3.28 -8.67 5.44
C SER A 10 -3.16 -7.16 5.21
N ASP A 11 -3.01 -6.72 3.96
CA ASP A 11 -2.93 -5.30 3.62
C ASP A 11 -4.26 -4.56 3.88
N LEU A 12 -5.39 -5.26 3.98
CA LEU A 12 -6.69 -4.66 4.32
C LEU A 12 -6.81 -4.27 5.80
N ARG A 13 -5.88 -4.70 6.67
CA ARG A 13 -5.89 -4.35 8.10
C ARG A 13 -5.80 -2.84 8.34
N VAL A 14 -5.20 -2.10 7.42
CA VAL A 14 -5.16 -0.63 7.51
C VAL A 14 -6.57 -0.04 7.42
N VAL A 15 -7.42 -0.62 6.58
CA VAL A 15 -8.83 -0.22 6.43
C VAL A 15 -9.62 -0.61 7.67
N GLU A 16 -9.42 -1.83 8.18
CA GLU A 16 -10.06 -2.31 9.43
C GLU A 16 -9.76 -1.36 10.60
N ARG A 17 -8.48 -1.03 10.82
CA ARG A 17 -8.07 -0.14 11.91
C ARG A 17 -8.63 1.26 11.75
N TRP A 18 -8.59 1.81 10.54
CA TRP A 18 -9.10 3.14 10.26
C TRP A 18 -10.62 3.22 10.47
N LEU A 19 -11.40 2.30 9.89
CA LEU A 19 -12.86 2.26 10.05
C LEU A 19 -13.27 2.03 11.51
N SER A 20 -12.54 1.19 12.24
CA SER A 20 -12.76 1.00 13.68
C SER A 20 -12.59 2.31 14.45
N GLY A 21 -11.61 3.15 14.08
CA GLY A 21 -11.42 4.48 14.63
C GLY A 21 -12.57 5.45 14.34
N GLN A 22 -13.30 5.23 13.24
CA GLN A 22 -14.51 5.97 12.88
C GLN A 22 -15.80 5.39 13.49
N GLY A 23 -15.71 4.29 14.24
CA GLY A 23 -16.89 3.57 14.74
C GLY A 23 -17.71 2.86 13.64
N ALA A 24 -17.09 2.59 12.49
CA ALA A 24 -17.72 1.95 11.34
C ALA A 24 -17.34 0.46 11.21
N SER A 25 -18.22 -0.32 10.58
CA SER A 25 -18.04 -1.75 10.32
C SER A 25 -17.14 -1.97 9.10
N VAL A 26 -16.04 -2.72 9.29
CA VAL A 26 -15.19 -3.14 8.17
C VAL A 26 -15.89 -4.20 7.32
N GLU A 27 -16.72 -5.04 7.95
CA GLU A 27 -17.47 -6.10 7.28
C GLU A 27 -18.41 -5.52 6.23
N ASP A 28 -19.13 -4.45 6.57
CA ASP A 28 -20.07 -3.78 5.66
C ASP A 28 -19.33 -3.18 4.45
N ALA A 29 -18.17 -2.55 4.69
CA ALA A 29 -17.34 -1.96 3.65
C ALA A 29 -16.77 -3.04 2.70
N LEU A 30 -16.25 -4.13 3.25
CA LEU A 30 -15.71 -5.24 2.47
C LEU A 30 -16.80 -5.95 1.66
N GLN A 31 -17.97 -6.17 2.25
CA GLN A 31 -19.10 -6.79 1.55
C GLN A 31 -19.57 -5.94 0.37
N ALA A 32 -19.69 -4.62 0.55
CA ALA A 32 -20.07 -3.69 -0.51
C ALA A 32 -19.05 -3.66 -1.67
N ALA A 33 -17.76 -3.86 -1.39
CA ALA A 33 -16.70 -3.98 -2.39
C ALA A 33 -16.58 -5.39 -3.01
N GLY A 34 -17.37 -6.36 -2.57
CA GLY A 34 -17.31 -7.76 -3.03
C GLY A 34 -16.11 -8.55 -2.49
N ILE A 35 -15.49 -8.09 -1.39
CA ILE A 35 -14.38 -8.78 -0.74
C ILE A 35 -14.95 -9.79 0.29
N PRO A 36 -14.56 -11.07 0.24
CA PRO A 36 -15.09 -12.07 1.15
C PRO A 36 -14.61 -11.84 2.59
N MET A 37 -15.49 -12.06 3.58
CA MET A 37 -15.14 -11.90 5.02
C MET A 37 -14.02 -12.82 5.49
N THR A 38 -13.77 -13.90 4.76
CA THR A 38 -12.62 -14.75 5.01
C THR A 38 -11.29 -14.02 4.86
N ALA A 39 -11.23 -12.87 4.18
CA ALA A 39 -10.05 -12.01 4.09
C ALA A 39 -9.57 -11.52 5.47
N LEU A 40 -10.49 -11.18 6.38
CA LEU A 40 -10.16 -10.71 7.75
C LEU A 40 -9.54 -11.83 8.60
N THR A 41 -10.01 -13.08 8.41
CA THR A 41 -9.58 -14.24 9.20
C THR A 41 -8.45 -15.04 8.54
N LYS A 42 -8.20 -14.82 7.24
CA LYS A 42 -7.15 -15.49 6.45
C LYS A 42 -6.22 -14.44 5.83
N PRO A 43 -5.31 -13.82 6.61
CA PRO A 43 -4.48 -12.69 6.16
C PRO A 43 -3.54 -13.04 4.99
N ARG A 44 -3.20 -14.33 4.82
CA ARG A 44 -2.37 -14.81 3.69
C ARG A 44 -3.16 -15.17 2.44
N SER A 45 -4.48 -15.10 2.48
CA SER A 45 -5.30 -15.30 1.28
C SER A 45 -5.05 -14.17 0.28
N ARG A 46 -5.14 -14.48 -1.01
CA ARG A 46 -5.01 -13.50 -2.08
C ARG A 46 -6.39 -12.98 -2.46
N ILE A 47 -6.51 -11.66 -2.52
CA ILE A 47 -7.72 -10.95 -2.96
C ILE A 47 -7.46 -10.27 -4.31
N PRO A 48 -8.42 -10.25 -5.24
CA PRO A 48 -8.29 -9.47 -6.45
C PRO A 48 -8.17 -7.97 -6.15
N THR A 49 -7.18 -7.33 -6.78
CA THR A 49 -6.92 -5.89 -6.59
C THR A 49 -8.07 -5.01 -7.09
N ALA A 50 -8.83 -5.45 -8.11
CA ALA A 50 -10.03 -4.74 -8.57
C ALA A 50 -11.06 -4.49 -7.45
N HIS A 51 -11.25 -5.45 -6.54
CA HIS A 51 -12.14 -5.26 -5.38
C HIS A 51 -11.57 -4.24 -4.38
N VAL A 52 -10.25 -4.15 -4.27
CA VAL A 52 -9.60 -3.13 -3.43
C VAL A 52 -9.78 -1.75 -4.05
N GLY A 53 -9.65 -1.61 -5.36
CA GLY A 53 -9.96 -0.36 -6.06
C GLY A 53 -11.41 0.09 -5.82
N ALA A 54 -12.37 -0.83 -5.93
CA ALA A 54 -13.78 -0.55 -5.64
C ALA A 54 -14.00 -0.11 -4.18
N LEU A 55 -13.35 -0.78 -3.22
CA LEU A 55 -13.36 -0.40 -1.81
C LEU A 55 -12.87 1.03 -1.61
N LEU A 56 -11.71 1.39 -2.18
CA LEU A 56 -11.14 2.74 -2.03
C LEU A 56 -12.05 3.82 -2.60
N THR A 57 -12.65 3.58 -3.77
CA THR A 57 -13.64 4.49 -4.39
C THR A 57 -14.88 4.68 -3.51
N GLN A 58 -15.38 3.59 -2.91
CA GLN A 58 -16.50 3.65 -1.98
C GLN A 58 -16.15 4.46 -0.72
N LEU A 59 -15.00 4.18 -0.10
CA LEU A 59 -14.54 4.91 1.08
C LEU A 59 -14.41 6.41 0.80
N SER A 60 -13.85 6.78 -0.35
CA SER A 60 -13.77 8.19 -0.77
C SER A 60 -15.15 8.85 -0.91
N SER A 61 -16.14 8.10 -1.37
CA SER A 61 -17.51 8.62 -1.55
C SER A 61 -18.23 8.77 -0.20
N GLN A 62 -17.97 7.86 0.74
CA GLN A 62 -18.58 7.84 2.06
C GLN A 62 -17.96 8.87 3.02
N TYR A 63 -16.67 9.18 2.85
CA TYR A 63 -15.91 10.10 3.69
C TYR A 63 -15.28 11.22 2.86
N PRO A 64 -16.08 12.11 2.24
CA PRO A 64 -15.59 13.11 1.28
C PRO A 64 -14.72 14.21 1.89
N ALA A 65 -14.70 14.34 3.22
CA ALA A 65 -13.86 15.31 3.92
C ALA A 65 -12.46 14.77 4.26
N GLU A 66 -12.21 13.47 4.03
CA GLU A 66 -10.98 12.79 4.40
C GLU A 66 -10.07 12.60 3.19
N ASP A 67 -8.75 12.81 3.38
CA ASP A 67 -7.76 12.26 2.46
C ASP A 67 -7.55 10.79 2.82
N ILE A 68 -8.29 9.90 2.15
CA ILE A 68 -8.29 8.46 2.43
C ILE A 68 -6.88 7.88 2.34
N GLY A 69 -6.05 8.33 1.39
CA GLY A 69 -4.70 7.80 1.20
C GLY A 69 -3.81 8.08 2.42
N LEU A 70 -3.81 9.33 2.88
CA LEU A 70 -3.09 9.72 4.09
C LEU A 70 -3.70 9.09 5.35
N ALA A 71 -5.02 9.06 5.47
CA ALA A 71 -5.71 8.51 6.63
C ALA A 71 -5.39 7.03 6.81
N LEU A 72 -5.45 6.23 5.75
CA LEU A 72 -5.07 4.81 5.80
C LEU A 72 -3.58 4.62 6.11
N ALA A 73 -2.70 5.48 5.58
CA ALA A 73 -1.26 5.38 5.83
C ALA A 73 -0.89 5.56 7.31
N GLN A 74 -1.65 6.36 8.06
CA GLN A 74 -1.45 6.54 9.51
C GLN A 74 -1.72 5.25 10.31
N HIS A 75 -2.51 4.31 9.76
CA HIS A 75 -2.83 3.02 10.37
C HIS A 75 -2.00 1.86 9.79
N HIS A 76 -1.04 2.15 8.91
CA HIS A 76 -0.17 1.14 8.34
C HIS A 76 0.90 0.68 9.35
N HIS A 77 1.00 -0.64 9.52
CA HIS A 77 2.12 -1.25 10.22
C HIS A 77 2.92 -2.11 9.25
N ILE A 78 4.23 -1.93 9.23
CA ILE A 78 5.16 -2.68 8.36
C ILE A 78 5.04 -4.21 8.50
N MET A 79 4.56 -4.69 9.65
CA MET A 79 4.32 -6.11 9.92
C MET A 79 3.11 -6.68 9.17
N ASP A 80 2.19 -5.85 8.70
CA ASP A 80 1.06 -6.27 7.86
C ASP A 80 1.54 -6.69 6.46
N THR A 81 2.70 -6.17 6.04
CA THR A 81 3.40 -6.54 4.81
C THR A 81 4.17 -7.87 4.95
N HIS A 82 4.06 -8.55 6.11
CA HIS A 82 4.63 -9.87 6.40
C HIS A 82 6.13 -9.99 6.08
N VAL A 83 6.53 -11.00 5.29
CA VAL A 83 7.92 -11.32 4.97
C VAL A 83 8.62 -10.14 4.31
N LEU A 84 7.89 -9.30 3.57
CA LEU A 84 8.44 -8.10 2.95
C LEU A 84 8.90 -7.11 4.02
N GLY A 85 8.03 -6.80 4.99
CA GLY A 85 8.36 -5.92 6.10
C GLY A 85 9.54 -6.44 6.94
N ILE A 86 9.53 -7.74 7.27
CA ILE A 86 10.61 -8.37 8.04
C ILE A 86 11.96 -8.29 7.31
N THR A 87 11.99 -8.56 6.00
CA THR A 87 13.22 -8.48 5.21
C THR A 87 13.74 -7.04 5.06
N ALA A 88 12.85 -6.05 5.03
CA ALA A 88 13.24 -4.65 4.99
C ALA A 88 13.86 -4.21 6.33
N ILE A 89 13.22 -4.51 7.47
CA ILE A 89 13.68 -4.13 8.82
C ILE A 89 15.02 -4.80 9.17
N SER A 90 15.30 -6.00 8.66
CA SER A 90 16.57 -6.70 8.90
C SER A 90 17.72 -6.23 8.00
N SER A 91 17.60 -5.05 7.38
CA SER A 91 18.62 -4.51 6.48
C SER A 91 19.60 -3.64 7.24
N GLU A 92 20.88 -3.74 6.91
CA GLU A 92 21.95 -2.95 7.54
C GLU A 92 21.90 -1.47 7.11
N THR A 93 21.33 -1.18 5.94
CA THR A 93 21.23 0.18 5.40
C THR A 93 19.84 0.44 4.82
N GLY A 94 19.46 1.71 4.73
CA GLY A 94 18.20 2.10 4.11
C GLY A 94 18.11 1.75 2.63
N LEU A 95 19.23 1.86 1.89
CA LEU A 95 19.28 1.40 0.50
C LEU A 95 19.00 -0.10 0.40
N ALA A 96 19.62 -0.92 1.25
CA ALA A 96 19.37 -2.36 1.27
C ALA A 96 17.90 -2.69 1.62
N ALA A 97 17.28 -1.91 2.52
CA ALA A 97 15.85 -2.05 2.83
C ALA A 97 14.98 -1.76 1.60
N LEU A 98 15.23 -0.64 0.91
CA LEU A 98 14.50 -0.27 -0.32
C LEU A 98 14.66 -1.29 -1.44
N GLN A 99 15.88 -1.77 -1.68
CA GLN A 99 16.15 -2.83 -2.65
C GLN A 99 15.34 -4.11 -2.33
N ARG A 100 15.27 -4.52 -1.06
CA ARG A 100 14.48 -5.68 -0.64
C ARG A 100 12.97 -5.45 -0.80
N LEU A 101 12.48 -4.25 -0.47
CA LEU A 101 11.09 -3.87 -0.69
C LEU A 101 10.70 -4.00 -2.17
N CYS A 102 11.51 -3.47 -3.09
CA CYS A 102 11.25 -3.58 -4.52
C CYS A 102 11.36 -5.03 -5.02
N ARG A 103 12.39 -5.75 -4.61
CA ARG A 103 12.64 -7.14 -5.04
C ARG A 103 11.53 -8.11 -4.63
N TYR A 104 10.99 -7.96 -3.43
CA TYR A 104 10.06 -8.92 -2.83
C TYR A 104 8.60 -8.45 -2.81
N GLN A 105 8.27 -7.32 -3.45
CA GLN A 105 6.90 -6.79 -3.51
C GLN A 105 5.88 -7.81 -4.05
N ALA A 106 6.28 -8.66 -5.00
CA ALA A 106 5.44 -9.71 -5.58
C ALA A 106 4.91 -10.74 -4.55
N LEU A 107 5.60 -10.90 -3.42
CA LEU A 107 5.15 -11.76 -2.32
C LEU A 107 3.85 -11.26 -1.70
N VAL A 108 3.64 -9.93 -1.75
CA VAL A 108 2.51 -9.25 -1.11
C VAL A 108 1.47 -8.84 -2.15
N SER A 109 1.90 -8.41 -3.34
CA SER A 109 0.98 -8.02 -4.40
C SER A 109 1.57 -8.28 -5.78
N THR A 110 0.79 -8.89 -6.67
CA THR A 110 1.14 -9.04 -8.09
C THR A 110 0.72 -7.83 -8.91
N HIS A 111 0.20 -6.79 -8.26
CA HIS A 111 -0.17 -5.53 -8.88
C HIS A 111 1.09 -4.67 -9.04
N SER A 112 1.66 -4.73 -10.25
CA SER A 112 2.77 -3.91 -10.78
C SER A 112 3.96 -3.74 -9.83
N PRO A 113 5.12 -4.33 -10.15
CA PRO A 113 6.26 -4.32 -9.23
C PRO A 113 6.75 -2.91 -8.94
N LEU A 114 7.18 -2.69 -7.70
CA LEU A 114 7.99 -1.53 -7.36
C LEU A 114 9.34 -1.64 -8.08
N GLN A 115 9.78 -0.55 -8.67
CA GLN A 115 11.08 -0.42 -9.32
C GLN A 115 11.98 0.47 -8.47
N ILE A 116 13.27 0.19 -8.53
CA ILE A 116 14.32 1.01 -7.91
C ILE A 116 15.34 1.37 -9.00
N ILE A 117 15.68 2.65 -9.07
CA ILE A 117 16.72 3.18 -9.95
C ILE A 117 17.73 3.86 -9.05
N GLU A 118 18.96 3.36 -9.08
CA GLU A 118 20.06 3.86 -8.26
C GLU A 118 20.97 4.75 -9.10
N GLU A 119 21.21 5.95 -8.62
CA GLU A 119 22.16 6.92 -9.17
C GLU A 119 23.26 7.17 -8.14
N THR A 120 24.26 7.98 -8.50
CA THR A 120 25.42 8.24 -7.63
C THR A 120 25.02 8.81 -6.26
N ASP A 121 24.10 9.78 -6.24
CA ASP A 121 23.71 10.51 -5.03
C ASP A 121 22.20 10.41 -4.73
N SER A 122 21.48 9.57 -5.47
CA SER A 122 20.02 9.51 -5.39
C SER A 122 19.49 8.10 -5.65
N VAL A 123 18.30 7.83 -5.14
CA VAL A 123 17.57 6.59 -5.38
C VAL A 123 16.13 6.97 -5.72
N THR A 124 15.65 6.47 -6.85
CA THR A 124 14.25 6.64 -7.26
C THR A 124 13.49 5.34 -7.04
N ILE A 125 12.38 5.43 -6.30
CA ILE A 125 11.39 4.35 -6.20
C ILE A 125 10.22 4.70 -7.12
N ALA A 126 9.92 3.82 -8.07
CA ALA A 126 8.85 4.02 -9.04
C ALA A 126 7.82 2.89 -8.95
N LYS A 127 6.55 3.24 -9.15
CA LYS A 127 5.46 2.27 -9.28
C LYS A 127 4.48 2.74 -10.35
N ASN A 128 4.14 1.85 -11.27
CA ASN A 128 2.99 2.07 -12.13
C ASN A 128 1.76 1.57 -11.38
N VAL A 129 0.87 2.47 -10.99
CA VAL A 129 -0.41 2.11 -10.36
C VAL A 129 -1.38 1.76 -11.48
N VAL A 130 -2.05 0.60 -11.40
CA VAL A 130 -3.01 0.10 -12.41
C VAL A 130 -4.44 0.17 -11.87
N TYR A 131 -4.71 1.18 -11.04
CA TYR A 131 -6.07 1.59 -10.70
C TYR A 131 -6.46 2.77 -11.59
N GLU A 132 -7.76 3.01 -11.72
CA GLU A 132 -8.31 4.14 -12.47
C GLU A 132 -9.00 5.13 -11.51
N GLY A 133 -8.98 6.40 -11.87
CA GLY A 133 -9.67 7.48 -11.14
C GLY A 133 -9.22 7.62 -9.68
N ILE A 134 -10.17 7.86 -8.78
CA ILE A 134 -9.88 8.20 -7.38
C ILE A 134 -9.09 7.12 -6.62
N ALA A 135 -9.29 5.84 -6.95
CA ALA A 135 -8.55 4.75 -6.32
C ALA A 135 -7.05 4.78 -6.67
N GLU A 136 -6.69 5.28 -7.86
CA GLU A 136 -5.31 5.51 -8.26
C GLU A 136 -4.67 6.55 -7.36
N HIS A 137 -5.29 7.73 -7.23
CA HIS A 137 -4.80 8.82 -6.40
C HIS A 137 -4.66 8.43 -4.93
N ILE A 138 -5.67 7.75 -4.36
CA ILE A 138 -5.62 7.26 -2.98
C ILE A 138 -4.43 6.31 -2.78
N THR A 139 -4.23 5.38 -3.73
CA THR A 139 -3.12 4.42 -3.65
C THR A 139 -1.76 5.10 -3.75
N GLN A 140 -1.62 6.11 -4.61
CA GLN A 140 -0.38 6.86 -4.77
C GLN A 140 0.01 7.60 -3.49
N VAL A 141 -0.95 8.31 -2.90
CA VAL A 141 -0.77 9.04 -1.63
C VAL A 141 -0.43 8.07 -0.51
N PHE A 142 -1.19 6.97 -0.40
CA PHE A 142 -0.95 5.93 0.59
C PHE A 142 0.47 5.35 0.48
N LEU A 143 0.88 4.93 -0.72
CA LEU A 143 2.20 4.33 -0.95
C LEU A 143 3.32 5.32 -0.65
N PHE A 144 3.20 6.57 -1.08
CA PHE A 144 4.18 7.60 -0.79
C PHE A 144 4.34 7.80 0.73
N ALA A 145 3.22 7.96 1.45
CA ALA A 145 3.24 8.15 2.89
C ALA A 145 3.83 6.95 3.63
N VAL A 146 3.44 5.72 3.26
CA VAL A 146 3.97 4.48 3.84
C VAL A 146 5.48 4.33 3.59
N LEU A 147 5.94 4.57 2.36
CA LEU A 147 7.36 4.49 2.02
C LEU A 147 8.16 5.52 2.81
N LEU A 148 7.73 6.77 2.83
CA LEU A 148 8.39 7.84 3.58
C LEU A 148 8.47 7.52 5.07
N HIS A 149 7.34 7.12 5.67
CA HIS A 149 7.30 6.73 7.08
C HIS A 149 8.22 5.54 7.37
N SER A 150 8.21 4.53 6.50
CA SER A 150 9.04 3.32 6.66
C SER A 150 10.53 3.63 6.57
N ILE A 151 10.95 4.48 5.61
CA ILE A 151 12.35 4.91 5.48
C ILE A 151 12.78 5.64 6.75
N ARG A 152 11.96 6.56 7.27
CA ARG A 152 12.31 7.35 8.47
C ARG A 152 12.40 6.54 9.75
N ASN A 153 11.63 5.44 9.86
CA ASN A 153 11.50 4.71 11.12
C ASN A 153 12.25 3.38 11.18
N PHE A 154 12.59 2.78 10.04
CA PHE A 154 13.26 1.47 10.02
C PHE A 154 14.69 1.52 9.49
N THR A 155 15.13 2.68 9.01
CA THR A 155 16.45 2.80 8.41
C THR A 155 17.14 4.01 9.02
N ASP A 156 18.44 3.92 9.30
CA ASP A 156 19.26 5.08 9.67
C ASP A 156 19.49 6.01 8.45
N PHE A 157 18.57 6.02 7.47
CA PHE A 157 18.70 6.79 6.24
C PHE A 157 18.53 8.28 6.56
N PRO A 158 19.59 9.09 6.43
CA PRO A 158 19.54 10.50 6.80
C PRO A 158 18.95 11.39 5.69
N GLY A 159 18.74 10.84 4.50
CA GLY A 159 18.36 11.61 3.32
C GLY A 159 16.90 12.09 3.35
N ASP A 160 16.68 13.26 2.78
CA ASP A 160 15.35 13.82 2.54
C ASP A 160 14.86 13.47 1.12
N PRO A 161 13.54 13.35 0.90
CA PRO A 161 12.99 13.26 -0.45
C PRO A 161 13.39 14.50 -1.28
N ILE A 162 14.12 14.28 -2.36
CA ILE A 162 14.55 15.37 -3.28
C ILE A 162 13.52 15.66 -4.37
N LYS A 163 12.67 14.68 -4.72
CA LYS A 163 11.64 14.79 -5.75
C LYS A 163 10.51 13.81 -5.50
N VAL A 164 9.27 14.25 -5.70
CA VAL A 164 8.07 13.40 -5.72
C VAL A 164 7.32 13.69 -7.01
N SER A 165 6.84 12.65 -7.68
CA SER A 165 6.04 12.78 -8.89
C SER A 165 4.90 11.78 -8.83
N LEU A 166 3.67 12.29 -8.81
CA LEU A 166 2.43 11.53 -8.85
C LEU A 166 1.79 11.80 -10.22
N TYR A 167 1.25 10.77 -10.85
CA TYR A 167 0.64 10.85 -12.17
C TYR A 167 -0.82 10.39 -12.08
N GLY A 168 -1.63 10.61 -13.10
CA GLY A 168 -2.98 10.03 -13.14
C GLY A 168 -3.53 10.19 -14.54
N ALA A 169 -4.39 9.25 -14.94
CA ALA A 169 -5.22 9.46 -16.11
C ALA A 169 -6.37 10.40 -15.72
N ASP A 170 -6.42 11.59 -16.32
CA ASP A 170 -7.61 12.46 -16.31
C ASP A 170 -8.79 11.76 -17.00
#